data_AF-A0A951DBW6-F1
#
_entry.id   AF-A0A951DBW6-F1
#
_cell.length_a   1.000
_cell.length_b   1.000
_cell.length_c   1.000
_cell.angle_alpha   90.00
_cell.angle_beta   90.00
_cell.angle_gamma   90.00
#
_symmetry.space_group_name_H-M   'P 1'
#
loop_
_entity.id
_entity.type
_entity.pdbx_description
1 polymer ?
#
loop_
_entity_poly.entity_id
_entity_poly.type
_entity_poly.pdbx_seq_one_letter_code
_entity_poly.pdbx_strand_id
1 'polypeptide(L)'
;MTALLITLLPSLFGFPGAPLNSFSGIDLAPRQTVLDNLPLWSNDGGALENFPDQHVFRDTSGDIVIVYRPENDRSGRGTPRVIHYVLPNKVAPEISSFVHNGNNGLVDYVYKVRNESRAAQPITAWYLIGPSMDARVESDSGAWFGGATKTTFGIQVAIPYLPNGSYLSWMAQKQGISPGSAEGGFKISSPYLPGITTAYVRGNGTFTVPDELPLEVSDQLAPVDNLAVSSFITIAVGPRFPPNASATTILKGFRQDLFFLSEHSPQVLGDAEACKHLLVILDECLSTGTALCRIAPPQGANLLSDITRALQFDQQRINQIR
;
A
#
# COMPACT_ATOMS: atom_id res chain seq x y z
N MET A 1 9.19 -29.37 -19.03
CA MET A 1 8.53 -28.13 -18.56
C MET A 1 7.93 -28.45 -17.20
N THR A 2 8.67 -28.14 -16.14
CA THR A 2 8.32 -28.51 -14.76
C THR A 2 7.67 -27.28 -14.13
N ALA A 3 6.37 -27.36 -13.82
CA ALA A 3 5.66 -26.30 -13.13
C ALA A 3 6.13 -26.25 -11.67
N LEU A 4 6.74 -25.14 -11.26
CA LEU A 4 7.14 -24.88 -9.89
C LEU A 4 5.87 -24.54 -9.09
N LEU A 5 5.42 -25.45 -8.25
CA LEU A 5 4.27 -25.26 -7.37
C LEU A 5 4.71 -24.44 -6.15
N ILE A 6 4.49 -23.12 -6.17
CA ILE A 6 4.68 -22.27 -5.00
C ILE A 6 3.58 -22.62 -3.99
N THR A 7 3.94 -23.38 -2.97
CA THR A 7 3.08 -23.69 -1.83
C THR A 7 3.06 -22.47 -0.93
N LEU A 8 1.99 -21.68 -1.01
CA LEU A 8 1.67 -20.65 -0.02
C LEU A 8 1.33 -21.35 1.29
N LEU A 9 2.13 -21.10 2.33
CA LEU A 9 1.84 -21.53 3.70
C LEU A 9 0.48 -20.95 4.15
N PRO A 10 -0.41 -21.75 4.76
CA PRO A 10 -1.65 -21.24 5.31
C PRO A 10 -1.37 -20.37 6.54
N SER A 11 -1.94 -19.17 6.49
CA SER A 11 -1.99 -18.15 7.53
C SER A 11 -2.44 -18.69 8.89
N LEU A 12 -1.53 -18.73 9.86
CA LEU A 12 -1.82 -18.85 11.29
C LEU A 12 -1.85 -17.45 11.93
N PHE A 13 -2.86 -16.64 11.62
CA PHE A 13 -3.13 -15.42 12.40
C PHE A 13 -4.64 -15.20 12.50
N GLY A 14 -5.23 -15.78 13.54
CA GLY A 14 -6.55 -15.38 14.02
C GLY A 14 -6.37 -14.26 15.05
N PHE A 15 -6.62 -13.01 14.67
CA PHE A 15 -6.76 -11.93 15.64
C PHE A 15 -8.18 -11.95 16.20
N PRO A 16 -8.39 -12.05 17.52
CA PRO A 16 -9.71 -11.91 18.11
C PRO A 16 -10.21 -10.47 17.94
N GLY A 17 -11.46 -10.32 17.51
CA GLY A 17 -12.07 -9.02 17.22
C GLY A 17 -12.07 -8.09 18.44
N ALA A 18 -11.26 -7.03 18.37
CA ALA A 18 -11.31 -5.93 19.32
C ALA A 18 -12.43 -4.95 18.94
N PRO A 19 -13.13 -4.34 19.92
CA PRO A 19 -14.22 -3.41 19.66
C PRO A 19 -13.73 -2.09 19.02
N LEU A 20 -14.49 -1.61 18.05
CA LEU A 20 -14.30 -0.33 17.34
C LEU A 20 -14.62 0.84 18.28
N ASN A 21 -13.62 1.34 19.02
CA ASN A 21 -13.73 2.59 19.78
C ASN A 21 -12.94 3.72 19.10
N SER A 22 -13.64 4.84 18.89
CA SER A 22 -13.18 6.20 18.55
C SER A 22 -11.71 6.36 18.09
N PHE A 23 -11.50 6.38 16.77
CA PHE A 23 -10.25 6.77 16.15
C PHE A 23 -10.17 8.30 16.01
N SER A 24 -9.34 8.95 16.82
CA SER A 24 -8.87 10.33 16.59
C SER A 24 -7.42 10.27 16.09
N GLY A 25 -7.19 10.72 14.86
CA GLY A 25 -5.87 10.73 14.22
C GLY A 25 -5.59 9.47 13.39
N ILE A 26 -5.62 9.59 12.07
CA ILE A 26 -5.03 8.58 11.20
C ILE A 26 -3.54 8.87 11.16
N ASP A 27 -2.82 8.11 11.95
CA ASP A 27 -1.39 8.26 12.06
C ASP A 27 -0.74 7.26 11.09
N LEU A 28 0.31 7.68 10.39
CA LEU A 28 1.31 6.75 9.84
C LEU A 28 1.96 5.92 10.97
N ALA A 29 1.56 6.17 12.24
CA ALA A 29 1.63 5.37 13.45
C ALA A 29 1.94 3.92 13.25
N PRO A 30 1.22 3.10 12.46
CA PRO A 30 1.50 1.67 12.47
C PRO A 30 2.97 1.38 12.19
N ARG A 31 3.59 2.13 11.26
CA ARG A 31 5.04 2.08 11.05
C ARG A 31 5.78 2.79 12.17
N GLN A 32 5.50 4.07 12.40
CA GLN A 32 6.33 4.90 13.27
C GLN A 32 6.29 4.39 14.72
N THR A 33 5.11 4.05 15.25
CA THR A 33 4.89 3.38 16.54
C THR A 33 5.63 2.05 16.63
N VAL A 34 5.55 1.17 15.61
CA VAL A 34 6.29 -0.10 15.65
C VAL A 34 7.80 0.14 15.69
N LEU A 35 8.31 1.04 14.85
CA LEU A 35 9.75 1.33 14.79
C LEU A 35 10.24 2.08 16.03
N ASP A 36 9.48 3.01 16.58
CA ASP A 36 9.86 3.77 17.79
C ASP A 36 9.84 2.92 19.06
N ASN A 37 9.03 1.86 19.07
CA ASN A 37 9.03 0.87 20.14
C ASN A 37 10.25 -0.06 20.08
N LEU A 38 11.01 -0.07 18.98
CA LEU A 38 12.28 -0.80 18.92
C LEU A 38 13.40 0.02 19.56
N PRO A 39 14.22 -0.60 20.41
CA PRO A 39 15.39 0.08 20.97
C PRO A 39 16.41 0.40 19.86
N LEU A 40 17.15 1.48 20.07
CA LEU A 40 18.21 1.90 19.17
C LEU A 40 19.44 0.99 19.32
N TRP A 41 19.97 0.54 18.19
CA TRP A 41 21.20 -0.23 18.13
C TRP A 41 22.42 0.66 18.40
N SER A 42 23.30 0.21 19.30
CA SER A 42 24.59 0.86 19.59
C SER A 42 25.75 -0.11 19.32
N ASN A 43 26.74 0.33 18.53
CA ASN A 43 27.89 -0.50 18.14
C ASN A 43 28.89 -0.74 19.28
N ASP A 44 28.70 -0.10 20.44
CA ASP A 44 29.55 -0.23 21.62
C ASP A 44 29.27 -1.48 22.46
N GLY A 45 28.30 -2.32 22.04
CA GLY A 45 27.87 -3.51 22.77
C GLY A 45 26.89 -3.22 23.92
N GLY A 46 26.65 -1.95 24.25
CA GLY A 46 25.74 -1.55 25.32
C GLY A 46 24.29 -1.94 25.07
N ALA A 47 23.87 -2.10 23.82
CA ALA A 47 22.50 -2.53 23.48
C ALA A 47 22.13 -3.90 24.10
N LEU A 48 23.05 -4.87 24.08
CA LEU A 48 22.79 -6.20 24.65
C LEU A 48 22.87 -6.23 26.18
N GLU A 49 23.64 -5.31 26.78
CA GLU A 49 23.70 -5.19 28.24
C GLU A 49 22.46 -4.51 28.80
N ASN A 50 21.94 -3.50 28.10
CA ASN A 50 20.76 -2.74 28.53
C ASN A 50 19.44 -3.44 28.19
N PHE A 51 19.42 -4.30 27.16
CA PHE A 51 18.22 -5.00 26.68
C PHE A 51 18.49 -6.51 26.50
N PRO A 52 18.65 -7.28 27.60
CA PRO A 52 19.08 -8.68 27.53
C PRO A 52 18.09 -9.61 26.82
N ASP A 53 16.81 -9.27 26.81
CA ASP A 53 15.73 -10.06 26.18
C ASP A 53 15.38 -9.57 24.77
N GLN A 54 16.09 -8.56 24.26
CA GLN A 54 15.82 -7.97 22.96
C GLN A 54 16.78 -8.52 21.88
N HIS A 55 16.20 -8.92 20.76
CA HIS A 55 16.92 -9.39 19.58
C HIS A 55 16.76 -8.48 18.37
N VAL A 56 15.73 -7.65 18.35
CA VAL A 56 15.43 -6.75 17.23
C VAL A 56 15.57 -5.31 17.66
N PHE A 57 16.44 -4.59 16.97
CA PHE A 57 16.76 -3.18 17.21
C PHE A 57 16.51 -2.39 15.93
N ARG A 58 16.43 -1.06 16.06
CA ARG A 58 16.50 -0.15 14.91
C ARG A 58 17.82 0.61 14.89
N ASP A 59 18.35 0.91 13.72
CA ASP A 59 19.49 1.82 13.58
C ASP A 59 19.04 3.28 13.37
N THR A 60 20.01 4.19 13.27
CA THR A 60 19.74 5.63 13.05
C THR A 60 19.21 5.95 11.65
N SER A 61 19.32 5.02 10.71
CA SER A 61 18.74 5.13 9.36
C SER A 61 17.28 4.63 9.31
N GLY A 62 16.80 4.01 10.39
CA GLY A 62 15.48 3.39 10.48
C GLY A 62 15.44 1.97 9.90
N ASP A 63 16.59 1.37 9.60
CA ASP A 63 16.70 -0.05 9.28
C ASP A 63 16.76 -0.88 10.56
N ILE A 64 16.69 -2.20 10.41
CA ILE A 64 16.52 -3.14 11.51
C ILE A 64 17.84 -3.89 11.73
N VAL A 65 18.25 -4.00 12.98
CA VAL A 65 19.43 -4.77 13.38
C VAL A 65 18.97 -5.95 14.23
N ILE A 66 19.27 -7.15 13.77
CA ILE A 66 18.88 -8.40 14.43
C ILE A 66 20.11 -9.00 15.07
N VAL A 67 20.01 -9.32 16.36
CA VAL A 67 21.12 -9.81 17.16
C VAL A 67 20.69 -11.03 17.96
N TYR A 68 21.33 -12.16 17.72
CA TYR A 68 21.03 -13.38 18.46
C TYR A 68 22.26 -14.29 18.57
N ARG A 69 22.22 -15.22 19.52
CA ARG A 69 23.24 -16.26 19.69
C ARG A 69 22.66 -17.59 19.20
N PRO A 70 23.25 -18.25 18.19
CA PRO A 70 22.75 -19.55 17.72
C PRO A 70 22.85 -20.61 18.83
N GLU A 71 21.79 -21.41 19.02
CA GLU A 71 21.72 -22.45 20.06
C GLU A 71 22.81 -23.52 19.95
N ASN A 72 23.36 -23.72 18.75
CA ASN A 72 24.45 -24.67 18.51
C ASN A 72 25.74 -24.31 19.25
N ASP A 73 25.84 -23.11 19.81
CA ASP A 73 26.91 -22.77 20.76
C ASP A 73 26.54 -23.15 22.19
N ARG A 74 26.69 -24.44 22.50
CA ARG A 74 26.43 -25.05 23.82
C ARG A 74 27.18 -24.39 24.98
N SER A 75 28.17 -23.55 24.71
CA SER A 75 28.93 -22.86 25.75
C SER A 75 28.22 -21.62 26.30
N GLY A 76 27.17 -21.12 25.64
CA GLY A 76 26.56 -19.83 25.94
C GLY A 76 27.51 -18.63 25.73
N ARG A 77 28.74 -18.88 25.25
CA ARG A 77 29.78 -17.89 24.97
C ARG A 77 29.90 -17.56 23.48
N GLY A 78 28.94 -17.99 22.68
CA GLY A 78 28.98 -17.75 21.25
C GLY A 78 28.97 -16.28 20.90
N THR A 79 29.78 -15.94 19.90
CA THR A 79 29.80 -14.63 19.29
C THR A 79 28.39 -14.32 18.77
N PRO A 80 27.74 -13.23 19.23
CA PRO A 80 26.46 -12.82 18.70
C PRO A 80 26.54 -12.66 17.18
N ARG A 81 25.53 -13.17 16.48
CA ARG A 81 25.33 -12.86 15.06
C ARG A 81 24.57 -11.56 14.98
N VAL A 82 25.11 -10.61 14.22
CA VAL A 82 24.47 -9.33 13.92
C VAL A 82 24.09 -9.34 12.45
N ILE A 83 22.81 -9.16 12.16
CA ILE A 83 22.25 -9.11 10.80
C ILE A 83 21.63 -7.72 10.61
N HIS A 84 22.02 -7.03 9.55
CA HIS A 84 21.40 -5.79 9.15
C HIS A 84 20.30 -6.08 8.13
N TYR A 85 19.07 -5.74 8.47
CA TYR A 85 17.90 -5.89 7.64
C TYR A 85 17.44 -4.51 7.15
N VAL A 86 17.67 -4.27 5.85
CA VAL A 86 17.22 -3.06 5.18
C VAL A 86 15.74 -3.18 4.88
N LEU A 87 14.93 -2.26 5.39
CA LEU A 87 13.49 -2.29 5.16
C LEU A 87 13.19 -2.11 3.65
N PRO A 88 12.23 -2.86 3.09
CA PRO A 88 11.86 -2.77 1.68
C PRO A 88 10.99 -1.53 1.35
N ASN A 89 11.01 -0.50 2.18
CA ASN A 89 10.23 0.73 2.00
C ASN A 89 11.06 1.92 1.51
N LYS A 90 12.33 1.71 1.11
CA LYS A 90 13.22 2.76 0.59
C LYS A 90 13.01 3.01 -0.92
N VAL A 91 11.74 3.01 -1.32
CA VAL A 91 11.25 3.32 -2.67
C VAL A 91 10.62 4.71 -2.67
N ALA A 92 10.44 5.32 -3.85
CA ALA A 92 9.73 6.60 -3.99
C ALA A 92 8.74 6.48 -5.16
N PRO A 93 7.58 5.83 -4.94
CA PRO A 93 6.65 5.53 -6.01
C PRO A 93 5.78 6.74 -6.39
N GLU A 94 5.53 6.87 -7.68
CA GLU A 94 4.47 7.70 -8.25
C GLU A 94 3.56 6.79 -9.08
N ILE A 95 2.28 6.71 -8.70
CA ILE A 95 1.29 5.85 -9.35
C ILE A 95 0.31 6.73 -10.12
N SER A 96 0.21 6.51 -11.43
CA SER A 96 -0.82 7.09 -12.28
C SER A 96 -1.86 6.05 -12.65
N SER A 97 -3.13 6.42 -12.56
CA SER A 97 -4.29 5.55 -12.76
C SER A 97 -5.12 6.04 -13.95
N PHE A 98 -5.55 5.11 -14.80
CA PHE A 98 -6.37 5.37 -15.98
C PHE A 98 -7.59 4.46 -15.91
N VAL A 99 -8.79 5.04 -16.03
CA VAL A 99 -10.06 4.32 -15.91
C VAL A 99 -10.75 4.32 -17.27
N HIS A 100 -11.15 3.13 -17.72
CA HIS A 100 -11.81 2.91 -18.99
C HIS A 100 -13.02 1.98 -18.84
N ASN A 101 -13.99 2.11 -19.76
CA ASN A 101 -15.03 1.09 -19.88
C ASN A 101 -14.38 -0.18 -20.43
N GLY A 102 -14.49 -1.27 -19.68
CA GLY A 102 -14.10 -2.59 -20.12
C GLY A 102 -15.24 -3.29 -20.86
N ASN A 103 -15.02 -4.56 -21.20
CA ASN A 103 -16.04 -5.40 -21.81
C ASN A 103 -17.02 -5.93 -20.76
N ASN A 104 -18.24 -6.30 -21.18
CA ASN A 104 -19.25 -6.98 -20.35
C ASN A 104 -19.63 -6.22 -19.06
N GLY A 105 -19.63 -4.89 -19.09
CA GLY A 105 -19.98 -4.07 -17.93
C GLY A 105 -18.90 -4.00 -16.86
N LEU A 106 -17.68 -4.43 -17.17
CA LEU A 106 -16.51 -4.23 -16.31
C LEU A 106 -15.92 -2.83 -16.51
N VAL A 107 -15.19 -2.37 -15.49
CA VAL A 107 -14.35 -1.19 -15.53
C VAL A 107 -12.89 -1.67 -15.55
N ASP A 108 -12.12 -1.15 -16.50
CA ASP A 108 -10.70 -1.42 -16.64
C ASP A 108 -9.90 -0.29 -15.99
N TYR A 109 -9.10 -0.64 -14.99
CA TYR A 109 -8.15 0.22 -14.32
C TYR A 109 -6.75 -0.13 -14.81
N VAL A 110 -6.08 0.80 -15.47
CA VAL A 110 -4.71 0.63 -15.96
C VAL A 110 -3.79 1.55 -15.17
N TYR A 111 -2.66 1.02 -14.71
CA TYR A 111 -1.71 1.78 -13.91
C TYR A 111 -0.36 1.90 -14.61
N LYS A 112 0.26 3.05 -14.35
CA LYS A 112 1.68 3.29 -14.60
C LYS A 112 2.34 3.61 -13.27
N VAL A 113 3.37 2.85 -12.92
CA VAL A 113 4.13 3.03 -11.69
C VAL A 113 5.52 3.54 -12.07
N ARG A 114 5.91 4.68 -11.51
CA ARG A 114 7.27 5.22 -11.60
C ARG A 114 7.94 5.06 -10.24
N ASN A 115 9.22 4.72 -10.25
CA ASN A 115 10.08 4.88 -9.08
C ASN A 115 10.92 6.14 -9.30
N GLU A 116 10.81 7.14 -8.45
CA GLU A 116 11.55 8.39 -8.61
C GLU A 116 13.06 8.17 -8.53
N SER A 117 13.84 9.09 -9.10
CA SER A 117 15.31 9.00 -9.12
C SER A 117 15.95 9.07 -7.72
N ARG A 118 15.24 9.62 -6.73
CA ARG A 118 15.68 9.67 -5.33
C ARG A 118 15.47 8.36 -4.55
N ALA A 119 14.81 7.36 -5.12
CA ALA A 119 14.61 6.07 -4.46
C ALA A 119 15.95 5.35 -4.26
N ALA A 120 16.11 4.65 -3.14
CA ALA A 120 17.30 3.85 -2.86
C ALA A 120 17.17 2.39 -3.31
N GLN A 121 15.93 1.90 -3.49
CA GLN A 121 15.63 0.53 -3.91
C GLN A 121 14.79 0.53 -5.20
N PRO A 122 14.91 -0.51 -6.05
CA PRO A 122 13.95 -0.76 -7.12
C PRO A 122 12.61 -1.20 -6.51
N ILE A 123 11.47 -0.88 -7.15
CA ILE A 123 10.16 -1.40 -6.76
C ILE A 123 10.05 -2.85 -7.26
N THR A 124 9.87 -3.82 -6.37
CA THR A 124 9.75 -5.24 -6.71
C THR A 124 8.35 -5.80 -6.45
N ALA A 125 7.56 -5.13 -5.64
CA ALA A 125 6.16 -5.48 -5.43
C ALA A 125 5.33 -4.23 -5.19
N TRP A 126 4.10 -4.24 -5.66
CA TRP A 126 3.12 -3.25 -5.23
C TRP A 126 1.72 -3.85 -5.16
N TYR A 127 0.91 -3.24 -4.31
CA TYR A 127 -0.38 -3.74 -3.90
C TYR A 127 -1.38 -2.59 -3.88
N LEU A 128 -2.61 -2.90 -4.22
CA LEU A 128 -3.75 -2.01 -4.08
C LEU A 128 -4.80 -2.71 -3.22
N ILE A 129 -5.44 -1.98 -2.29
CA ILE A 129 -6.59 -2.52 -1.59
C ILE A 129 -7.82 -2.38 -2.47
N GLY A 130 -8.51 -3.49 -2.72
CA GLY A 130 -9.75 -3.52 -3.48
C GLY A 130 -10.77 -4.52 -2.94
N PRO A 131 -11.97 -4.58 -3.51
CA PRO A 131 -12.98 -5.57 -3.18
C PRO A 131 -12.51 -6.99 -3.57
N SER A 132 -12.90 -7.99 -2.78
CA SER A 132 -12.21 -9.29 -2.72
C SER A 132 -12.55 -10.32 -3.79
N MET A 133 -13.74 -10.28 -4.39
CA MET A 133 -14.27 -11.47 -5.07
C MET A 133 -14.30 -11.42 -6.60
N ASP A 134 -14.36 -10.22 -7.19
CA ASP A 134 -14.68 -10.08 -8.62
C ASP A 134 -13.63 -9.31 -9.43
N ALA A 135 -12.50 -8.96 -8.82
CA ALA A 135 -11.42 -8.26 -9.51
C ALA A 135 -10.47 -9.25 -10.19
N ARG A 136 -10.30 -9.09 -11.51
CA ARG A 136 -9.26 -9.78 -12.27
C ARG A 136 -8.02 -8.89 -12.35
N VAL A 137 -6.89 -9.39 -11.85
CA VAL A 137 -5.60 -8.67 -11.83
C VAL A 137 -4.70 -9.25 -12.91
N GLU A 138 -4.16 -8.38 -13.77
CA GLU A 138 -3.32 -8.75 -14.91
C GLU A 138 -2.13 -7.81 -15.05
N SER A 139 -1.12 -8.24 -15.82
CA SER A 139 -0.02 -7.39 -16.26
C SER A 139 0.21 -7.61 -17.74
N ASP A 140 0.27 -6.52 -18.51
CA ASP A 140 0.62 -6.58 -19.93
C ASP A 140 2.12 -6.86 -20.13
N SER A 141 2.96 -6.53 -19.14
CA SER A 141 4.36 -6.91 -19.15
C SER A 141 4.52 -8.30 -18.53
N GLY A 142 5.04 -9.25 -19.32
CA GLY A 142 5.38 -10.60 -18.83
C GLY A 142 6.46 -10.61 -17.75
N ALA A 143 6.98 -9.44 -17.34
CA ALA A 143 7.95 -9.27 -16.26
C ALA A 143 7.31 -9.29 -14.87
N TRP A 144 5.98 -9.17 -14.77
CA TRP A 144 5.25 -9.11 -13.51
C TRP A 144 4.19 -10.19 -13.40
N PHE A 145 4.08 -10.77 -12.21
CA PHE A 145 3.00 -11.67 -11.84
C PHE A 145 1.92 -10.89 -11.09
N GLY A 146 0.72 -10.83 -11.66
CA GLY A 146 -0.46 -10.23 -11.05
C GLY A 146 -1.32 -11.26 -10.31
N GLY A 147 -1.94 -10.87 -9.21
CA GLY A 147 -2.84 -11.73 -8.45
C GLY A 147 -3.73 -10.98 -7.48
N ALA A 148 -4.80 -11.63 -7.02
CA ALA A 148 -5.69 -11.11 -5.99
C ALA A 148 -5.80 -12.12 -4.84
N THR A 149 -5.69 -11.65 -3.60
CA THR A 149 -5.97 -12.49 -2.44
C THR A 149 -7.47 -12.70 -2.32
N LYS A 150 -7.92 -13.93 -2.06
CA LYS A 150 -9.37 -14.23 -1.91
C LYS A 150 -9.95 -13.81 -0.56
N THR A 151 -9.09 -13.53 0.42
CA THR A 151 -9.49 -13.15 1.77
C THR A 151 -9.37 -11.64 1.98
N THR A 152 -10.24 -11.08 2.82
CA THR A 152 -10.31 -9.64 3.13
C THR A 152 -9.52 -9.32 4.39
N PHE A 153 -8.20 -9.19 4.27
CA PHE A 153 -7.31 -8.82 5.37
C PHE A 153 -6.41 -7.63 5.04
N GLY A 154 -6.63 -7.00 3.88
CA GLY A 154 -5.95 -5.79 3.46
C GLY A 154 -6.49 -4.57 4.19
N ILE A 155 -5.60 -3.86 4.89
CA ILE A 155 -5.95 -2.71 5.72
C ILE A 155 -5.84 -1.43 4.89
N GLN A 156 -6.74 -0.48 5.09
CA GLN A 156 -6.73 0.82 4.41
C GLN A 156 -5.94 1.86 5.23
N VAL A 157 -4.62 1.70 5.39
CA VAL A 157 -3.82 2.55 6.30
C VAL A 157 -3.89 4.05 5.93
N ALA A 158 -3.99 4.39 4.65
CA ALA A 158 -4.09 5.79 4.24
C ALA A 158 -5.48 6.40 4.53
N ILE A 159 -6.54 5.57 4.59
CA ILE A 159 -7.91 5.98 4.85
C ILE A 159 -8.63 4.96 5.77
N PRO A 160 -8.27 4.86 7.06
CA PRO A 160 -8.67 3.75 7.94
C PRO A 160 -10.16 3.63 8.29
N TYR A 161 -10.98 4.64 7.99
CA TYR A 161 -12.43 4.49 8.12
C TYR A 161 -13.04 3.65 6.98
N LEU A 162 -12.29 3.39 5.91
CA LEU A 162 -12.72 2.50 4.84
C LEU A 162 -12.69 1.04 5.30
N PRO A 163 -13.61 0.20 4.80
CA PRO A 163 -13.57 -1.22 5.12
C PRO A 163 -12.28 -1.85 4.60
N ASN A 164 -11.82 -2.88 5.32
CA ASN A 164 -10.74 -3.74 4.83
C ASN A 164 -11.12 -4.38 3.50
N GLY A 165 -10.12 -4.63 2.66
CA GLY A 165 -10.27 -5.25 1.35
C GLY A 165 -9.33 -6.42 1.15
N SER A 166 -9.16 -6.80 -0.10
CA SER A 166 -8.16 -7.77 -0.54
C SER A 166 -6.97 -7.05 -1.18
N TYR A 167 -5.82 -7.69 -1.11
CA TYR A 167 -4.65 -7.24 -1.83
C TYR A 167 -4.77 -7.63 -3.30
N LEU A 168 -4.78 -6.63 -4.17
CA LEU A 168 -4.57 -6.76 -5.60
C LEU A 168 -3.09 -6.45 -5.85
N SER A 169 -2.31 -7.47 -6.20
CA SER A 169 -0.84 -7.41 -6.11
C SER A 169 -0.18 -7.66 -7.45
N TRP A 170 0.96 -6.99 -7.66
CA TRP A 170 1.91 -7.31 -8.72
C TRP A 170 3.29 -7.51 -8.10
N MET A 171 3.95 -8.59 -8.51
CA MET A 171 5.31 -8.92 -8.07
C MET A 171 6.22 -9.12 -9.28
N ALA A 172 7.40 -8.51 -9.25
CA ALA A 172 8.39 -8.63 -10.31
C ALA A 172 8.96 -10.06 -10.34
N GLN A 173 9.05 -10.66 -11.54
CA GLN A 173 9.61 -12.01 -11.69
C GLN A 173 11.15 -12.04 -11.65
N LYS A 174 11.79 -10.94 -12.06
CA LYS A 174 13.26 -10.85 -12.14
C LYS A 174 13.77 -9.50 -11.67
N GLN A 175 13.44 -8.44 -12.42
CA GLN A 175 13.90 -7.08 -12.15
C GLN A 175 12.69 -6.20 -11.88
N GLY A 176 12.79 -5.40 -10.83
CA GLY A 176 11.78 -4.41 -10.47
C GLY A 176 11.94 -3.10 -11.24
N ILE A 177 11.12 -2.10 -10.89
CA ILE A 177 11.24 -0.74 -11.46
C ILE A 177 12.39 -0.01 -10.76
N SER A 178 13.53 0.10 -11.45
CA SER A 178 14.70 0.82 -10.95
C SER A 178 14.41 2.30 -10.63
N PRO A 179 15.14 2.92 -9.69
CA PRO A 179 15.07 4.37 -9.47
C PRO A 179 15.19 5.17 -10.78
N GLY A 180 14.32 6.15 -10.97
CA GLY A 180 14.22 6.97 -12.18
C GLY A 180 13.42 6.35 -13.33
N SER A 181 13.05 5.07 -13.25
CA SER A 181 12.33 4.34 -14.30
C SER A 181 10.82 4.28 -14.03
N ALA A 182 10.05 3.94 -15.06
CA ALA A 182 8.61 3.73 -14.95
C ALA A 182 8.18 2.54 -15.81
N GLU A 183 7.18 1.82 -15.34
CA GLU A 183 6.55 0.71 -16.04
C GLU A 183 5.03 0.89 -16.00
N GLY A 184 4.34 0.42 -17.02
CA GLY A 184 2.88 0.46 -17.10
C GLY A 184 2.31 -0.86 -17.58
N GLY A 185 0.99 -0.89 -17.80
CA GLY A 185 0.30 -2.11 -18.21
C GLY A 185 -0.12 -3.00 -17.03
N PHE A 186 0.00 -2.50 -15.80
CA PHE A 186 -0.65 -3.15 -14.65
C PHE A 186 -2.15 -2.90 -14.75
N LYS A 187 -2.95 -3.98 -14.73
CA LYS A 187 -4.37 -3.88 -15.03
C LYS A 187 -5.23 -4.56 -13.97
N ILE A 188 -6.33 -3.91 -13.62
CA ILE A 188 -7.46 -4.53 -12.91
C ILE A 188 -8.71 -4.40 -13.78
N SER A 189 -9.43 -5.50 -13.98
CA SER A 189 -10.79 -5.47 -14.52
C SER A 189 -11.76 -5.84 -13.41
N SER A 190 -12.71 -4.96 -13.10
CA SER A 190 -13.64 -5.13 -11.97
C SER A 190 -15.01 -4.55 -12.29
N PRO A 191 -16.13 -5.11 -11.79
CA PRO A 191 -17.44 -4.46 -11.90
C PRO A 191 -17.57 -3.24 -10.98
N TYR A 192 -16.65 -3.04 -10.04
CA TYR A 192 -16.69 -1.93 -9.11
C TYR A 192 -16.27 -0.62 -9.78
N LEU A 193 -16.89 0.47 -9.35
CA LEU A 193 -16.65 1.82 -9.82
C LEU A 193 -15.50 2.49 -9.06
N PRO A 194 -14.88 3.53 -9.65
CA PRO A 194 -13.64 4.11 -9.14
C PRO A 194 -13.79 4.82 -7.80
N GLY A 195 -12.79 4.69 -6.93
CA GLY A 195 -12.66 5.48 -5.72
C GLY A 195 -11.21 5.54 -5.23
N ILE A 196 -10.93 6.38 -4.23
CA ILE A 196 -9.60 6.44 -3.62
C ILE A 196 -9.41 5.22 -2.71
N THR A 197 -8.24 4.60 -2.79
CA THR A 197 -7.86 3.45 -1.97
C THR A 197 -6.38 3.49 -1.61
N THR A 198 -5.97 2.69 -0.62
CA THR A 198 -4.57 2.56 -0.18
C THR A 198 -3.78 1.70 -1.16
N ALA A 199 -2.57 2.16 -1.48
CA ALA A 199 -1.56 1.41 -2.19
C ALA A 199 -0.33 1.18 -1.30
N TYR A 200 0.25 -0.01 -1.41
CA TYR A 200 1.50 -0.38 -0.75
C TYR A 200 2.55 -0.65 -1.82
N VAL A 201 3.74 -0.09 -1.67
CA VAL A 201 4.85 -0.31 -2.60
C VAL A 201 6.07 -0.75 -1.84
N ARG A 202 6.70 -1.84 -2.30
CA ARG A 202 7.89 -2.43 -1.70
C ARG A 202 8.99 -2.54 -2.72
N GLY A 203 10.20 -2.30 -2.26
CA GLY A 203 11.41 -2.64 -2.97
C GLY A 203 11.99 -3.98 -2.55
N ASN A 204 13.19 -4.27 -3.04
CA ASN A 204 13.90 -5.48 -2.64
C ASN A 204 14.46 -5.29 -1.24
N GLY A 205 13.92 -6.02 -0.27
CA GLY A 205 14.55 -6.15 1.03
C GLY A 205 15.71 -7.12 0.88
N THR A 206 16.95 -6.68 1.15
CA THR A 206 18.07 -7.61 1.28
C THR A 206 17.93 -8.31 2.62
N PHE A 207 17.09 -9.34 2.66
CA PHE A 207 16.96 -10.23 3.79
C PHE A 207 17.20 -11.66 3.33
N THR A 208 18.46 -12.07 3.40
CA THR A 208 18.76 -13.50 3.44
C THR A 208 18.59 -13.91 4.89
N VAL A 209 17.36 -14.27 5.26
CA VAL A 209 17.12 -14.92 6.55
C VAL A 209 17.96 -16.19 6.53
N PRO A 210 18.81 -16.44 7.54
CA PRO A 210 19.29 -17.78 7.78
C PRO A 210 18.06 -18.72 7.85
N ASP A 211 18.16 -19.92 7.27
CA ASP A 211 17.01 -20.82 7.06
C ASP A 211 16.17 -21.07 8.34
N GLU A 212 16.77 -20.89 9.53
CA GLU A 212 16.08 -20.96 10.82
C GLU A 212 16.56 -19.82 11.73
N LEU A 213 15.70 -18.84 12.00
CA LEU A 213 15.85 -17.90 13.11
C LEU A 213 15.28 -18.53 14.39
N PRO A 214 15.87 -18.25 15.57
CA PRO A 214 15.23 -18.61 16.84
C PRO A 214 13.82 -18.01 16.94
N LEU A 215 12.91 -18.71 17.61
CA LEU A 215 11.49 -18.33 17.70
C LEU A 215 11.32 -16.93 18.28
N GLU A 216 12.09 -16.59 19.31
CA GLU A 216 12.07 -15.30 19.99
C GLU A 216 12.45 -14.15 19.05
N VAL A 217 13.39 -14.40 18.14
CA VAL A 217 13.79 -13.44 17.11
C VAL A 217 12.67 -13.28 16.09
N SER A 218 12.05 -14.39 15.69
CA SER A 218 10.95 -14.37 14.74
C SER A 218 9.72 -13.63 15.28
N ASP A 219 9.38 -13.84 16.55
CA ASP A 219 8.25 -13.18 17.22
C ASP A 219 8.48 -11.66 17.32
N GLN A 220 9.71 -11.23 17.65
CA GLN A 220 10.06 -9.81 17.68
C GLN A 220 10.11 -9.17 16.28
N LEU A 221 10.42 -9.94 15.23
CA LEU A 221 10.41 -9.46 13.84
C LEU A 221 9.02 -9.39 13.21
N ALA A 222 8.08 -10.21 13.67
CA ALA A 222 6.75 -10.30 13.06
C ALA A 222 6.01 -8.95 12.90
N PRO A 223 6.04 -8.02 13.89
CA PRO A 223 5.44 -6.70 13.72
C PRO A 223 6.11 -5.85 12.64
N VAL A 224 7.41 -6.04 12.41
CA VAL A 224 8.23 -5.27 11.47
C VAL A 224 8.01 -5.72 10.03
N ASP A 225 7.82 -7.01 9.80
CA ASP A 225 7.55 -7.56 8.46
C ASP A 225 6.13 -7.26 7.97
N ASN A 226 5.24 -6.79 8.85
CA ASN A 226 3.90 -6.35 8.49
C ASN A 226 3.94 -5.39 7.30
N LEU A 227 3.07 -5.61 6.31
CA LEU A 227 3.04 -4.83 5.07
C LEU A 227 2.91 -3.31 5.31
N ALA A 228 2.16 -2.89 6.34
CA ALA A 228 1.99 -1.49 6.71
C ALA A 228 3.28 -0.84 7.25
N VAL A 229 4.20 -1.65 7.78
CA VAL A 229 5.50 -1.19 8.31
C VAL A 229 6.57 -1.28 7.24
N SER A 230 6.61 -2.41 6.53
CA SER A 230 7.66 -2.75 5.56
C SER A 230 7.45 -2.19 4.16
N SER A 231 6.35 -1.45 3.91
CA SER A 231 6.07 -0.81 2.62
C SER A 231 6.08 0.72 2.68
N PHE A 232 6.28 1.33 1.52
CA PHE A 232 5.88 2.71 1.30
C PHE A 232 4.37 2.76 1.07
N ILE A 233 3.67 3.59 1.85
CA ILE A 233 2.21 3.73 1.79
C ILE A 233 1.88 4.97 0.96
N THR A 234 1.00 4.80 -0.01
CA THR A 234 0.44 5.91 -0.81
C THR A 234 -1.02 5.61 -1.15
N ILE A 235 -1.62 6.41 -2.02
CA ILE A 235 -2.98 6.21 -2.51
C ILE A 235 -3.01 6.15 -4.04
N ALA A 236 -4.05 5.52 -4.56
CA ALA A 236 -4.34 5.50 -5.99
C ALA A 236 -5.85 5.42 -6.21
N VAL A 237 -6.29 5.61 -7.46
CA VAL A 237 -7.67 5.36 -7.85
C VAL A 237 -7.83 3.88 -8.19
N GLY A 238 -8.75 3.20 -7.51
CA GLY A 238 -9.01 1.78 -7.70
C GLY A 238 -10.48 1.42 -7.66
N PRO A 239 -10.81 0.13 -7.90
CA PRO A 239 -12.15 -0.38 -7.72
C PRO A 239 -12.58 -0.24 -6.25
N ARG A 240 -13.71 0.44 -6.00
CA ARG A 240 -14.20 0.65 -4.62
C ARG A 240 -15.72 0.60 -4.50
N PHE A 241 -16.46 1.39 -5.29
CA PHE A 241 -17.90 1.48 -5.12
C PHE A 241 -18.59 0.34 -5.86
N PRO A 242 -19.69 -0.23 -5.35
CA PRO A 242 -20.41 -1.27 -6.07
C PRO A 242 -20.95 -0.72 -7.42
N PRO A 243 -21.19 -1.59 -8.43
CA PRO A 243 -21.62 -1.19 -9.78
C PRO A 243 -22.92 -0.36 -9.80
N ASN A 244 -23.77 -0.53 -8.77
CA ASN A 244 -25.04 0.17 -8.62
C ASN A 244 -24.95 1.45 -7.77
N ALA A 245 -23.75 1.87 -7.35
CA ALA A 245 -23.59 3.10 -6.58
C ALA A 245 -24.08 4.32 -7.38
N SER A 246 -24.84 5.19 -6.70
CA SER A 246 -25.32 6.43 -7.29
C SER A 246 -24.18 7.44 -7.43
N ALA A 247 -24.31 8.36 -8.38
CA ALA A 247 -23.39 9.48 -8.57
C ALA A 247 -23.12 10.24 -7.27
N THR A 248 -24.20 10.51 -6.51
CA THR A 248 -24.13 11.20 -5.22
C THR A 248 -23.33 10.41 -4.20
N THR A 249 -23.43 9.08 -4.18
CA THR A 249 -22.65 8.23 -3.26
C THR A 249 -21.17 8.30 -3.59
N ILE A 250 -20.83 8.24 -4.88
CA ILE A 250 -19.44 8.34 -5.36
C ILE A 250 -18.85 9.72 -5.03
N LEU A 251 -19.57 10.80 -5.36
CA LEU A 251 -19.15 12.18 -5.06
C LEU A 251 -18.94 12.41 -3.56
N LYS A 252 -19.87 11.94 -2.71
CA LYS A 252 -19.72 12.02 -1.24
C LYS A 252 -18.50 11.26 -0.75
N GLY A 253 -18.24 10.07 -1.32
CA GLY A 253 -17.07 9.27 -1.00
C GLY A 253 -15.78 10.01 -1.32
N PHE A 254 -15.59 10.45 -2.57
CA PHE A 254 -14.40 11.21 -2.97
C PHE A 254 -14.19 12.46 -2.11
N ARG A 255 -15.26 13.20 -1.82
CA ARG A 255 -15.18 14.39 -0.95
C ARG A 255 -14.71 14.03 0.45
N GLN A 256 -15.32 13.00 1.06
CA GLN A 256 -14.95 12.54 2.40
C GLN A 256 -13.48 12.12 2.44
N ASP A 257 -13.03 11.36 1.44
CA ASP A 257 -11.65 10.87 1.35
C ASP A 257 -10.65 12.01 1.18
N LEU A 258 -10.91 12.95 0.28
CA LEU A 258 -10.04 14.09 0.04
C LEU A 258 -9.95 14.99 1.27
N PHE A 259 -11.07 15.27 1.91
CA PHE A 259 -11.11 16.05 3.15
C PHE A 259 -10.33 15.34 4.25
N PHE A 260 -10.53 14.03 4.36
CA PHE A 260 -9.83 13.22 5.33
C PHE A 260 -8.30 13.29 5.13
N LEU A 261 -7.85 13.05 3.89
CA LEU A 261 -6.45 13.06 3.50
C LEU A 261 -5.82 14.45 3.62
N SER A 262 -6.56 15.53 3.35
CA SER A 262 -6.04 16.89 3.49
C SER A 262 -5.75 17.27 4.94
N GLU A 263 -6.59 16.79 5.87
CA GLU A 263 -6.45 17.08 7.29
C GLU A 263 -5.38 16.23 7.98
N HIS A 264 -5.22 14.96 7.57
CA HIS A 264 -4.40 14.00 8.32
C HIS A 264 -3.13 13.53 7.59
N SER A 265 -3.14 13.58 6.25
CA SER A 265 -2.06 13.05 5.40
C SER A 265 -1.75 13.96 4.21
N PRO A 266 -1.54 15.28 4.41
CA PRO A 266 -1.34 16.23 3.31
C PRO A 266 -0.16 15.87 2.40
N GLN A 267 0.87 15.23 2.95
CA GLN A 267 2.05 14.73 2.22
C GLN A 267 1.72 13.67 1.16
N VAL A 268 0.61 12.94 1.32
CA VAL A 268 0.18 11.90 0.37
C VAL A 268 -0.53 12.53 -0.84
N LEU A 269 -1.18 13.68 -0.67
CA LEU A 269 -1.88 14.38 -1.76
C LEU A 269 -0.94 15.20 -2.66
N GLY A 270 0.21 15.64 -2.13
CA GLY A 270 1.24 16.39 -2.85
C GLY A 270 0.91 17.87 -3.11
N ASP A 271 -0.30 18.20 -3.56
CA ASP A 271 -0.76 19.57 -3.86
C ASP A 271 -2.00 19.96 -3.04
N ALA A 272 -1.77 20.71 -1.95
CA ALA A 272 -2.82 21.12 -1.03
C ALA A 272 -3.82 22.11 -1.65
N GLU A 273 -3.36 23.00 -2.54
CA GLU A 273 -4.22 24.02 -3.14
C GLU A 273 -5.13 23.40 -4.21
N ALA A 274 -4.58 22.51 -5.03
CA ALA A 274 -5.40 21.75 -5.98
C ALA A 274 -6.39 20.83 -5.26
N CYS A 275 -6.04 20.26 -4.09
CA CYS A 275 -6.97 19.49 -3.27
C CYS A 275 -8.13 20.37 -2.74
N LYS A 276 -7.83 21.55 -2.18
CA LYS A 276 -8.87 22.50 -1.71
C LYS A 276 -9.81 22.90 -2.84
N HIS A 277 -9.27 23.19 -4.03
CA HIS A 277 -10.08 23.53 -5.19
C HIS A 277 -11.00 22.37 -5.60
N LEU A 278 -10.48 21.13 -5.62
CA LEU A 278 -11.29 19.96 -5.93
C LEU A 278 -12.40 19.72 -4.88
N LEU A 279 -12.13 19.98 -3.60
CA LEU A 279 -13.16 19.90 -2.54
C LEU A 279 -14.30 20.90 -2.76
N VAL A 280 -13.98 22.15 -3.15
CA VAL A 280 -14.99 23.17 -3.49
C VAL A 280 -15.86 22.70 -4.65
N ILE A 281 -15.25 22.17 -5.72
CA ILE A 281 -15.99 21.64 -6.88
C ILE A 281 -16.93 20.49 -6.46
N LEU A 282 -16.45 19.57 -5.61
CA LEU A 282 -17.28 18.47 -5.12
C LEU A 282 -18.45 18.97 -4.26
N ASP A 283 -18.24 19.99 -3.43
CA ASP A 283 -19.28 20.63 -2.63
C ASP A 283 -20.36 21.29 -3.52
N GLU A 284 -19.94 22.03 -4.54
CA GLU A 284 -20.86 22.64 -5.51
C GLU A 284 -21.72 21.57 -6.20
N CYS A 285 -21.12 20.49 -6.69
CA CYS A 285 -21.84 19.41 -7.34
C CYS A 285 -22.85 18.70 -6.44
N LEU A 286 -22.49 18.51 -5.17
CA LEU A 286 -23.39 17.91 -4.19
C LEU A 286 -24.57 18.84 -3.88
N SER A 287 -24.35 20.16 -3.87
CA SER A 287 -25.40 21.15 -3.59
C SER A 287 -26.42 21.30 -4.72
N THR A 288 -25.99 21.22 -5.98
CA THR A 288 -26.86 21.38 -7.16
C THR A 288 -27.66 20.11 -7.47
N GLY A 289 -27.26 18.96 -6.91
CA GLY A 289 -27.83 17.66 -7.24
C GLY A 289 -27.58 17.23 -8.69
N THR A 290 -26.79 18.00 -9.44
CA THR A 290 -26.42 17.64 -10.81
C THR A 290 -25.21 16.75 -10.79
N ALA A 291 -25.30 15.58 -11.41
CA ALA A 291 -24.14 14.72 -11.61
C ALA A 291 -23.04 15.43 -12.44
N LEU A 292 -23.44 16.39 -13.30
CA LEU A 292 -22.57 17.11 -14.24
C LEU A 292 -21.63 18.12 -13.56
N CYS A 293 -20.63 17.62 -12.84
CA CYS A 293 -19.46 18.41 -12.48
C CYS A 293 -18.62 18.66 -13.74
N ARG A 294 -18.50 19.92 -14.17
CA ARG A 294 -17.48 20.30 -15.17
C ARG A 294 -16.13 20.43 -14.48
N ILE A 295 -15.51 19.30 -14.15
CA ILE A 295 -14.18 19.28 -13.55
C ILE A 295 -13.16 19.29 -14.69
N ALA A 296 -12.43 20.39 -14.85
CA ALA A 296 -11.26 20.42 -15.71
C ALA A 296 -10.12 19.69 -14.97
N PRO A 297 -9.40 18.76 -15.61
CA PRO A 297 -8.27 18.11 -14.97
C PRO A 297 -7.20 19.17 -14.67
N PRO A 298 -6.62 19.18 -13.45
CA PRO A 298 -5.46 20.00 -13.19
C PRO A 298 -4.35 19.66 -14.19
N GLN A 299 -3.53 20.65 -14.57
CA GLN A 299 -2.42 20.39 -15.48
C GLN A 299 -1.35 19.57 -14.74
N GLY A 300 -1.07 18.36 -15.23
CA GLY A 300 -0.04 17.48 -14.70
C GLY A 300 -0.51 16.03 -14.57
N ALA A 301 0.46 15.11 -14.47
CA ALA A 301 0.21 13.71 -14.13
C ALA A 301 0.34 13.56 -12.62
N ASN A 302 -0.68 13.95 -11.86
CA ASN A 302 -0.70 13.76 -10.41
C ASN A 302 -2.00 13.04 -9.99
N LEU A 303 -2.07 12.63 -8.73
CA LEU A 303 -3.22 11.95 -8.16
C LEU A 303 -4.55 12.70 -8.36
N LEU A 304 -4.54 14.03 -8.28
CA LEU A 304 -5.75 14.84 -8.45
C LEU A 304 -6.26 14.80 -9.89
N SER A 305 -5.36 14.70 -10.88
CA SER A 305 -5.72 14.41 -12.26
C SER A 305 -6.35 13.03 -12.42
N ASP A 306 -5.87 12.02 -11.70
CA ASP A 306 -6.46 10.68 -11.70
C ASP A 306 -7.88 10.70 -11.12
N ILE A 307 -8.07 11.36 -9.98
CA ILE A 307 -9.37 11.52 -9.34
C ILE A 307 -10.34 12.28 -10.26
N THR A 308 -9.87 13.35 -10.90
CA THR A 308 -10.69 14.11 -11.85
C THR A 308 -11.13 13.25 -13.02
N ARG A 309 -10.22 12.44 -13.59
CA ARG A 309 -10.54 11.51 -14.68
C ARG A 309 -11.52 10.42 -14.24
N ALA A 310 -11.40 9.93 -13.01
CA ALA A 310 -12.32 8.97 -12.43
C ALA A 310 -13.74 9.54 -12.29
N LEU A 311 -13.86 10.78 -11.80
CA LEU A 311 -15.14 11.50 -11.71
C LEU A 311 -15.75 11.77 -13.10
N GLN A 312 -14.93 12.13 -14.08
CA GLN A 312 -15.37 12.29 -15.47
C GLN A 312 -15.87 10.97 -16.07
N PHE A 313 -15.18 9.86 -15.79
CA PHE A 313 -15.60 8.53 -16.22
C PHE A 313 -17.00 8.18 -15.69
N ASP A 314 -17.24 8.38 -14.39
CA ASP A 314 -18.55 8.13 -13.80
C ASP A 314 -19.64 9.03 -14.39
N GLN A 315 -19.31 10.29 -14.69
CA GLN A 315 -20.24 11.20 -15.33
C GLN A 315 -20.64 10.75 -16.74
N GLN A 316 -19.67 10.29 -17.54
CA GLN A 316 -19.94 9.77 -18.88
C GLN A 316 -20.83 8.52 -18.82
N ARG A 317 -20.56 7.61 -17.88
CA ARG A 317 -21.36 6.41 -17.65
C ARG A 317 -22.83 6.74 -17.34
N ILE A 318 -23.08 7.72 -16.46
CA ILE A 318 -24.44 8.15 -16.11
C ILE A 318 -25.18 8.71 -17.32
N ASN A 319 -24.50 9.48 -18.16
CA ASN A 319 -25.08 10.06 -19.37
C ASN A 319 -25.47 9.01 -20.42
N GLN A 320 -24.81 7.85 -20.45
CA GLN A 320 -25.12 6.76 -21.38
C GLN A 320 -26.33 5.92 -20.97
N ILE A 321 -26.74 5.97 -19.70
CA ILE A 321 -27.88 5.21 -19.17
C ILE A 321 -29.21 5.96 -19.35
N ARG A 322 -29.16 7.28 -19.58
CA ARG A 322 -30.33 8.15 -19.78
C ARG A 322 -30.72 8.22 -21.25
#